data_AF-A0AAU9TFY8-F1
#
_entry.id   AF-A0AAU9TFY8-F1
#
_cell.length_a   1.000
_cell.length_b   1.000
_cell.length_c   1.000
_cell.angle_alpha   90.00
_cell.angle_beta   90.00
_cell.angle_gamma   90.00
#
_symmetry.space_group_name_H-M   'P 1'
#
loop_
_entity.id
_entity.type
_entity.pdbx_description
1 polymer ?
#
loop_
_entity_poly.entity_id
_entity_poly.type
_entity_poly.pdbx_seq_one_letter_code
_entity_poly.pdbx_strand_id
1 'polypeptide(L)'
;MWFFSVEFVISNRGRRHMRLDGFSFYAEKVFPEKNKVRWRCTRRTCRAYAHTLNDRLFALSNLHSHEPPAMPPSALAAPYRAFTHAALATQAKAVLND
;
A
#
# COMPACT_ATOMS: atom_id res chain seq x y z
N MET A 1 -4.68 20.60 -13.43
CA MET A 1 -4.92 19.27 -12.84
C MET A 1 -3.67 18.88 -12.08
N TRP A 2 -3.73 18.82 -10.75
CA TRP A 2 -2.62 18.28 -9.96
C TRP A 2 -2.67 16.76 -10.07
N PHE A 3 -1.67 16.16 -10.70
CA PHE A 3 -1.57 14.70 -10.82
C PHE A 3 -0.94 14.14 -9.56
N PHE A 4 -1.76 13.76 -8.59
CA PHE A 4 -1.30 12.95 -7.46
C PHE A 4 -1.15 11.51 -7.91
N SER A 5 0.03 10.92 -7.72
CA SER A 5 0.25 9.50 -7.99
C SER A 5 -0.18 8.66 -6.78
N VAL A 6 -1.22 7.85 -6.96
CA VAL A 6 -1.74 6.93 -5.93
C VAL A 6 -1.24 5.52 -6.24
N GLU A 7 -0.52 4.91 -5.31
CA GLU A 7 -0.10 3.50 -5.39
C GLU A 7 -0.82 2.70 -4.30
N PHE A 8 -1.39 1.55 -4.66
CA PHE A 8 -1.96 0.61 -3.69
C PHE A 8 -1.01 -0.57 -3.47
N VAL A 9 -0.75 -0.89 -2.20
CA VAL A 9 0.18 -1.96 -1.81
C VAL A 9 -0.51 -2.90 -0.83
N ILE A 10 -0.28 -4.20 -0.97
CA ILE A 10 -0.69 -5.20 0.01
C ILE A 10 0.51 -5.50 0.91
N SER A 11 0.33 -5.34 2.22
CA SER A 11 1.35 -5.74 3.19
C SER A 11 1.48 -7.26 3.27
N ASN A 12 2.60 -7.76 3.79
CA ASN A 12 2.80 -9.20 4.02
C ASN A 12 1.73 -9.86 4.90
N ARG A 13 0.95 -9.06 5.65
CA ARG A 13 -0.18 -9.51 6.48
C ARG A 13 -1.53 -9.39 5.77
N GLY A 14 -1.54 -9.19 4.46
CA GLY A 14 -2.75 -9.06 3.64
C GLY A 14 -3.50 -7.73 3.80
N ARG A 15 -3.01 -6.79 4.60
CA ARG A 15 -3.66 -5.48 4.77
C ARG A 15 -3.35 -4.56 3.61
N ARG A 16 -4.38 -3.89 3.10
CA ARG A 16 -4.27 -2.89 2.02
C ARG A 16 -3.76 -1.55 2.55
N HIS A 17 -2.78 -1.00 1.87
CA HIS A 17 -2.17 0.30 2.10
C HIS A 17 -2.24 1.16 0.84
N MET A 18 -2.15 2.48 1.04
CA MET A 18 -2.09 3.47 -0.04
C MET A 18 -0.85 4.33 0.16
N ARG A 19 -0.13 4.63 -0.92
CA ARG A 19 0.98 5.59 -0.93
C ARG A 19 0.60 6.79 -1.80
N LEU A 20 0.96 7.97 -1.32
CA LEU A 20 0.65 9.25 -1.93
C LEU A 20 1.75 10.24 -1.51
N ASP A 21 2.42 10.88 -2.47
CA ASP A 21 3.44 11.92 -2.25
C ASP A 21 4.50 11.55 -1.19
N GLY A 22 4.97 10.30 -1.22
CA GLY A 22 5.97 9.79 -0.25
C GLY A 22 5.41 9.42 1.13
N PHE A 23 4.13 9.67 1.39
CA PHE A 23 3.45 9.26 2.61
C PHE A 23 2.72 7.93 2.44
N SER A 24 2.60 7.19 3.53
CA SER A 24 1.84 5.93 3.58
C SER A 24 0.60 6.09 4.44
N PHE A 25 -0.49 5.50 3.96
CA PHE A 25 -1.79 5.48 4.60
C PHE A 25 -2.25 4.03 4.78
N TYR A 26 -3.00 3.77 5.85
CA TYR A 26 -3.69 2.51 6.07
C TYR A 26 -5.20 2.70 5.92
N ALA A 27 -5.90 1.64 5.53
CA ALA A 27 -7.36 1.65 5.49
C ALA A 27 -7.92 1.71 6.93
N GLU A 28 -8.41 2.86 7.34
CA GLU A 28 -9.00 3.08 8.66
C GLU A 28 -10.43 2.52 8.71
N LYS A 29 -11.22 2.78 7.67
CA LYS A 29 -12.59 2.25 7.51
C LYS A 29 -12.82 1.85 6.06
N VAL A 30 -13.37 0.66 5.84
CA VAL A 30 -13.72 0.13 4.51
C VAL A 30 -15.23 -0.01 4.43
N PHE A 31 -15.82 0.46 3.33
CA PHE A 31 -17.25 0.39 3.03
C PHE A 31 -17.43 -0.38 1.70
N PRO A 32 -17.48 -1.73 1.74
CA PRO A 32 -17.48 -2.56 0.54
C PRO A 32 -18.67 -2.27 -0.39
N GLU A 33 -19.87 -2.16 0.16
CA GLU A 33 -21.11 -1.88 -0.60
C GLU A 33 -21.06 -0.58 -1.41
N LYS A 34 -20.21 0.37 -0.98
CA LYS A 34 -20.06 1.69 -1.61
C LYS A 34 -18.75 1.81 -2.37
N ASN A 35 -17.93 0.75 -2.43
CA ASN A 35 -16.56 0.78 -2.94
C ASN A 35 -15.75 1.97 -2.39
N LYS A 36 -15.97 2.31 -1.12
CA LYS A 36 -15.40 3.50 -0.48
C LYS A 36 -14.43 3.08 0.61
N VAL A 37 -13.29 3.76 0.69
CA VAL A 37 -12.33 3.56 1.77
C VAL A 37 -11.94 4.91 2.37
N ARG A 38 -11.91 4.99 3.69
CA ARG A 38 -11.29 6.08 4.45
C ARG A 38 -9.90 5.64 4.85
N TRP A 39 -8.91 6.41 4.43
CA TRP A 39 -7.49 6.19 4.68
C TRP A 39 -6.98 7.18 5.71
N ARG A 40 -6.09 6.73 6.61
CA ARG A 40 -5.39 7.59 7.56
C ARG A 40 -3.89 7.39 7.43
N CYS A 41 -3.10 8.44 7.60
CA CYS A 41 -1.65 8.33 7.68
C CYS A 41 -1.22 7.27 8.70
N THR A 42 -0.18 6.50 8.39
CA THR A 42 0.34 5.45 9.27
C THR A 42 1.02 5.97 10.54
N ARG A 43 1.45 7.24 10.56
CA ARG A 43 2.01 7.87 11.77
C ARG A 43 0.89 8.21 12.76
N ARG A 44 0.95 7.63 13.97
CA ARG A 44 -0.11 7.69 14.99
C ARG A 44 -0.56 9.11 15.37
N THR A 45 0.37 10.06 15.40
CA THR A 45 0.09 11.47 15.77
C THR A 45 -0.38 12.31 14.59
N CYS A 46 -0.24 11.81 13.36
CA CYS A 46 -0.64 12.52 12.16
C CYS A 46 -2.15 12.41 11.92
N ARG A 47 -2.75 13.52 11.48
CA ARG A 47 -4.19 13.62 11.19
C ARG A 47 -4.50 13.65 9.70
N ALA A 48 -3.49 13.55 8.82
CA ALA A 48 -3.69 13.48 7.39
C ALA A 48 -4.55 12.26 7.02
N TYR A 49 -5.47 12.48 6.07
CA TYR A 49 -6.46 11.48 5.67
C TYR A 49 -6.81 11.61 4.19
N ALA A 50 -7.35 10.53 3.63
CA ALA A 50 -7.87 10.50 2.28
C ALA A 50 -9.14 9.66 2.20
N HIS A 51 -9.95 9.89 1.18
CA HIS A 51 -11.05 9.02 0.81
C HIS A 51 -10.92 8.61 -0.65
N THR A 52 -11.08 7.31 -0.90
CA THR A 52 -11.19 6.77 -2.25
C THR A 52 -12.58 6.20 -2.50
N LEU A 53 -13.02 6.30 -3.75
CA LEU A 53 -14.23 5.68 -4.29
C LEU A 53 -13.84 4.96 -5.57
N ASN A 54 -14.08 3.65 -5.65
CA ASN A 54 -13.57 2.81 -6.74
C ASN A 54 -12.07 3.05 -6.99
N ASP A 55 -11.29 3.09 -5.91
CA ASP A 55 -9.84 3.33 -5.92
C ASP A 55 -9.38 4.68 -6.50
N ARG A 56 -10.31 5.59 -6.77
CA ARG A 56 -10.02 6.97 -7.17
C ARG A 56 -10.12 7.90 -5.98
N LEU A 57 -9.12 8.74 -5.81
CA LEU A 57 -9.09 9.75 -4.77
C LEU A 57 -10.19 10.80 -5.03
N PHE A 58 -11.05 11.05 -4.04
CA PHE A 58 -12.10 12.07 -4.16
C PHE A 58 -12.10 13.09 -3.00
N ALA A 59 -11.39 12.81 -1.92
CA ALA A 59 -11.13 13.78 -0.86
C ALA A 59 -9.76 13.52 -0.23
N LEU A 60 -9.01 14.59 0.06
CA LEU A 60 -7.66 14.51 0.61
C LEU A 60 -7.42 15.68 1.56
N SER A 61 -6.93 15.39 2.76
CA SER A 61 -6.25 16.34 3.62
C SER A 61 -4.78 15.92 3.70
N ASN A 62 -3.95 16.53 2.85
CA ASN A 62 -2.53 16.21 2.70
C ASN A 62 -1.63 17.00 3.67
N LEU A 63 -2.18 17.40 4.83
CA LEU A 63 -1.45 18.19 5.83
C LEU A 63 -0.83 17.25 6.86
N HIS A 64 0.45 16.95 6.67
CA HIS A 64 1.21 16.09 7.56
C HIS A 64 1.93 16.91 8.63
N SER A 65 1.90 16.42 9.87
CA SER A 65 2.64 17.00 11.01
C SER A 65 4.04 16.41 11.16
N HIS A 66 4.57 15.80 10.11
CA HIS A 66 5.85 15.13 10.07
C HIS A 66 6.35 15.07 8.63
N GLU A 67 7.65 14.96 8.46
CA GLU A 67 8.28 14.71 7.16
C GLU A 67 7.90 13.32 6.62
N PRO A 68 7.83 13.11 5.28
CA PRO A 68 7.81 11.78 4.71
C PRO A 68 8.93 10.90 5.30
N PRO A 69 8.69 9.58 5.46
CA PRO A 69 9.80 8.67 5.71
C PRO A 69 10.85 8.85 4.62
N ALA A 70 12.13 8.96 4.98
CA ALA A 70 13.22 8.95 4.02
C ALA A 70 13.01 7.74 3.10
N MET A 71 12.78 8.00 1.81
CA MET A 71 12.68 6.93 0.84
C MET A 71 14.00 6.14 0.94
N PRO A 72 13.97 4.82 1.17
CA PRO A 72 15.20 4.09 1.28
C PRO A 72 16.01 4.29 -0.01
N PRO A 73 17.34 4.45 0.05
CA PRO A 73 18.19 4.66 -1.12
C PRO A 73 17.97 3.64 -2.25
N SER A 74 17.41 2.47 -1.92
CA SER A 74 17.08 1.39 -2.85
C SER A 74 15.98 1.71 -3.87
N ALA A 75 15.11 2.71 -3.63
CA ALA A 75 14.05 3.06 -4.57
C ALA A 75 14.55 3.91 -5.76
N LEU A 76 15.73 4.54 -5.64
CA LEU A 76 16.38 5.26 -6.74
C LEU A 76 17.27 4.34 -7.60
N ALA A 77 17.55 3.11 -7.14
CA ALA A 77 18.54 2.22 -7.75
C ALA A 77 18.01 0.83 -8.17
N ALA A 78 16.72 0.53 -8.00
CA ALA A 78 16.18 -0.77 -8.38
C ALA A 78 14.99 -0.62 -9.34
N PRO A 79 15.02 -1.19 -10.57
CA PRO A 79 13.77 -1.59 -11.18
C PRO A 79 13.12 -2.52 -10.17
N TYR A 80 11.89 -2.18 -9.77
CA TYR A 80 11.04 -3.00 -8.92
C TYR A 80 11.32 -4.46 -9.27
N ARG A 81 11.90 -5.24 -8.35
CA ARG A 81 12.12 -6.65 -8.63
C ARG A 81 10.73 -7.22 -8.85
N ALA A 82 10.46 -7.51 -10.11
CA ALA A 82 9.39 -8.33 -10.57
C ALA A 82 9.24 -9.47 -9.56
N PHE A 83 8.02 -9.70 -9.09
CA PHE A 83 7.65 -10.97 -8.52
C PHE A 83 7.81 -12.03 -9.62
N THR A 84 9.05 -12.42 -9.91
CA THR A 84 9.36 -13.58 -10.75
C THR A 84 9.04 -14.81 -9.92
N HIS A 85 7.98 -15.50 -10.32
CA HIS A 85 7.70 -16.95 -10.25
C HIS A 85 8.71 -17.88 -9.53
N ALA A 86 9.13 -17.57 -8.31
CA ALA A 86 10.04 -18.41 -7.51
C ALA A 86 9.47 -18.73 -6.12
N ALA A 87 8.13 -18.83 -6.02
CA ALA A 87 7.42 -19.33 -4.85
C ALA A 87 6.54 -20.54 -5.19
N LEU A 88 7.02 -21.43 -6.07
CA LEU A 88 6.33 -22.69 -6.40
C LEU A 88 7.33 -23.83 -6.69
N ALA A 89 8.40 -23.92 -5.90
CA ALA A 89 9.36 -25.02 -6.02
C ALA A 89 9.93 -25.45 -4.67
N THR A 90 9.07 -25.92 -3.76
CA THR A 90 9.34 -26.97 -2.74
C THR A 90 8.01 -27.17 -1.99
N GLN A 91 7.33 -28.32 -1.95
CA GLN A 91 7.76 -29.71 -2.03
C GLN A 91 6.66 -30.55 -2.69
N ALA A 92 7.02 -31.27 -3.75
CA ALA A 92 6.42 -32.55 -4.08
C ALA A 92 7.56 -33.57 -4.04
N LYS A 93 7.58 -34.42 -3.01
CA LYS A 93 8.20 -35.75 -2.96
C LYS A 93 8.06 -36.33 -1.54
N ALA A 94 6.92 -36.99 -1.31
CA ALA A 94 6.76 -38.05 -0.31
C ALA A 94 5.45 -38.81 -0.58
N VAL A 95 5.31 -39.38 -1.78
CA VAL A 95 4.45 -40.54 -2.02
C VAL A 95 5.21 -41.41 -3.02
N LEU A 96 5.87 -42.45 -2.52
CA LEU A 96 6.09 -43.78 -3.13
C LEU A 96 7.10 -44.57 -2.27
N ASN A 97 6.67 -45.76 -1.86
CA ASN A 97 7.34 -46.85 -1.11
C ASN A 97 7.29 -46.66 0.42
N ASP A 98 6.62 -47.50 1.22
CA ASP A 98 6.21 -48.91 1.09
C ASP A 98 4.70 -49.15 1.22
#